data_AF-A0A7V3LJ53-F1
#
_entry.id   AF-A0A7V3LJ53-F1
#
_cell.length_a   1.000
_cell.length_b   1.000
_cell.length_c   1.000
_cell.angle_alpha   90.00
_cell.angle_beta   90.00
_cell.angle_gamma   90.00
#
_symmetry.space_group_name_H-M   'P 1'
#
loop_
_entity.id
_entity.type
_entity.pdbx_description
1 polymer ?
#
loop_
_entity_poly.entity_id
_entity_poly.type
_entity_poly.pdbx_seq_one_letter_code
_entity_poly.pdbx_strand_id
1 'polypeptide(L)'
;MRIVYCGELWEGCTCRMRMEALRRLGHTVIGVDTSWQPRGLSGLLIRALRKVGYAWDAVGANQALLRAVAEHKPDVVWIDKGLTILPRTLRRIRQLAGGVRLVHYSPDDMAGKHNQSWQYLAGLPLYDLHVTTKSFNVPELLAIGARQVLFVDNAYCPSTHRPVSVSDEERLALGGPVGFIGAFEKERAEAMLFLARNGVPVRIWGGWGKGWQAWAERHKQPNLRVEVSALWGDD
;
A
#
# COMPACT_ATOMS: atom_id res chain seq x y z
N MET A 1 -0.05 22.60 -9.41
CA MET A 1 -1.23 21.91 -9.99
C MET A 1 -2.21 21.59 -8.89
N ARG A 2 -3.47 21.37 -9.27
CA ARG A 2 -4.52 20.87 -8.39
C ARG A 2 -4.73 19.37 -8.63
N ILE A 3 -4.65 18.58 -7.57
CA ILE A 3 -4.69 17.13 -7.61
C ILE A 3 -5.83 16.64 -6.73
N VAL A 4 -6.72 15.81 -7.27
CA VAL A 4 -7.60 14.97 -6.45
C VAL A 4 -6.89 13.63 -6.25
N TYR A 5 -6.59 13.30 -5.00
CA TYR A 5 -5.84 12.12 -4.61
C TYR A 5 -6.78 11.12 -3.93
N CYS A 6 -6.87 9.90 -4.44
CA CYS A 6 -7.73 8.85 -3.94
C CYS A 6 -6.91 7.64 -3.50
N GLY A 7 -7.06 7.23 -2.25
CA GLY A 7 -6.33 6.10 -1.68
C GLY A 7 -6.64 5.95 -0.20
N GLU A 8 -6.03 4.98 0.46
CA GLU A 8 -6.12 4.87 1.92
C GLU A 8 -5.40 6.07 2.56
N LEU A 9 -6.08 6.86 3.39
CA LEU A 9 -5.54 8.05 4.03
C LEU A 9 -5.43 7.94 5.56
N TRP A 10 -5.44 6.73 6.11
CA TRP A 10 -5.18 6.52 7.54
C TRP A 10 -3.71 6.82 7.89
N GLU A 11 -3.44 7.13 9.15
CA GLU A 11 -2.12 7.53 9.63
C GLU A 11 -1.12 6.37 9.65
N GLY A 12 0.04 6.55 9.02
CA GLY A 12 1.07 5.51 8.90
C GLY A 12 1.02 4.74 7.58
N CYS A 13 0.00 4.93 6.73
CA CYS A 13 -0.03 4.31 5.40
C CYS A 13 0.83 5.07 4.37
N THR A 14 1.38 4.33 3.41
CA THR A 14 2.24 4.91 2.35
C THR A 14 1.46 5.80 1.37
N CYS A 15 0.17 5.56 1.20
CA CYS A 15 -0.72 6.37 0.37
C CYS A 15 -0.86 7.80 0.91
N ARG A 16 -1.15 7.97 2.21
CA ARG A 16 -1.14 9.29 2.87
C ARG A 16 0.24 9.94 2.78
N MET A 17 1.32 9.21 3.03
CA MET A 17 2.69 9.75 2.94
C MET A 17 3.00 10.33 1.55
N ARG A 18 2.53 9.66 0.49
CA ARG A 18 2.68 10.12 -0.90
C ARG A 18 1.80 11.33 -1.20
N MET A 19 0.56 11.36 -0.72
CA MET A 19 -0.30 12.54 -0.79
C MET A 19 0.35 13.76 -0.14
N GLU A 20 0.93 13.60 1.05
CA GLU A 20 1.66 14.68 1.75
C GLU A 20 2.94 15.09 1.02
N ALA A 21 3.63 14.16 0.36
CA ALA A 21 4.77 14.50 -0.49
C ALA A 21 4.36 15.42 -1.65
N LEU A 22 3.23 15.16 -2.31
CA LEU A 22 2.69 16.03 -3.35
C LEU A 22 2.35 17.43 -2.82
N ARG A 23 1.83 17.53 -1.60
CA ARG A 23 1.60 18.82 -0.93
C ARG A 23 2.90 19.58 -0.67
N ARG A 24 3.93 18.90 -0.16
CA ARG A 24 5.27 19.50 0.07
C ARG A 24 5.93 19.99 -1.21
N LEU A 25 5.62 19.39 -2.36
CA LEU A 25 6.04 19.86 -3.69
C LEU A 25 5.26 21.11 -4.18
N GLY A 26 4.41 21.70 -3.34
CA GLY A 26 3.68 22.93 -3.64
C GLY A 26 2.39 22.71 -4.45
N HIS A 27 1.86 21.49 -4.49
CA HIS A 27 0.58 21.22 -5.15
C HIS A 27 -0.61 21.38 -4.20
N THR A 28 -1.76 21.80 -4.73
CA THR A 28 -3.02 21.77 -4.00
C THR A 28 -3.61 20.36 -4.10
N VAL A 29 -3.65 19.63 -2.99
CA VAL A 29 -4.08 18.22 -2.99
C VAL A 29 -5.33 18.01 -2.15
N ILE A 30 -6.39 17.53 -2.80
CA ILE A 30 -7.69 17.18 -2.21
C ILE A 30 -7.74 15.66 -2.02
N GLY A 31 -7.84 15.22 -0.77
CA GLY A 31 -7.88 13.79 -0.44
C GLY A 31 -9.29 13.21 -0.55
N VAL A 32 -9.39 12.03 -1.15
CA VAL A 32 -10.56 11.14 -1.14
C VAL A 32 -10.13 9.85 -0.47
N ASP A 33 -10.60 9.64 0.75
CA ASP A 33 -10.20 8.49 1.56
C ASP A 33 -10.93 7.21 1.15
N THR A 34 -10.16 6.15 0.92
CA THR A 34 -10.67 4.80 0.67
C THR A 34 -10.47 3.85 1.86
N SER A 35 -9.97 4.36 2.99
CA SER A 35 -9.67 3.56 4.18
C SER A 35 -10.91 2.90 4.72
N TRP A 36 -10.86 1.59 4.83
CA TRP A 36 -11.99 0.83 5.36
C TRP A 36 -11.53 -0.48 5.99
N GLN A 37 -11.98 -0.74 7.22
CA GLN A 37 -11.68 -1.97 7.93
C GLN A 37 -12.94 -2.84 8.03
N PRO A 38 -13.06 -3.93 7.23
CA PRO A 38 -14.16 -4.87 7.35
C PRO A 38 -14.20 -5.48 8.76
N ARG A 39 -15.37 -5.49 9.39
CA ARG A 39 -15.62 -6.21 10.66
C ARG A 39 -16.80 -7.17 10.54
N GLY A 40 -16.72 -8.30 11.23
CA GLY A 40 -17.80 -9.30 11.29
C GLY A 40 -18.21 -9.84 9.91
N LEU A 41 -19.52 -9.98 9.69
CA LEU A 41 -20.11 -10.58 8.46
C LEU A 41 -19.69 -9.87 7.17
N SER A 42 -19.42 -8.57 7.21
CA SER A 42 -18.93 -7.81 6.06
C SER A 42 -17.59 -8.34 5.53
N GLY A 43 -16.72 -8.82 6.42
CA GLY A 43 -15.43 -9.40 6.05
C GLY A 43 -15.56 -10.73 5.28
N LEU A 44 -16.54 -11.56 5.63
CA LEU A 44 -16.83 -12.81 4.92
C LEU A 44 -17.36 -12.53 3.51
N LEU A 45 -18.33 -11.61 3.39
CA LEU A 45 -18.88 -11.19 2.12
C LEU A 45 -17.77 -10.68 1.18
N ILE A 46 -16.87 -9.83 1.67
CA ILE A 46 -15.79 -9.28 0.84
C ILE A 46 -14.74 -10.29 0.47
N ARG A 47 -14.48 -11.27 1.33
CA ARG A 47 -13.65 -12.41 0.95
C ARG A 47 -14.29 -13.21 -0.19
N ALA A 48 -15.60 -13.43 -0.15
CA ALA A 48 -16.33 -14.10 -1.23
C ALA A 48 -16.33 -13.26 -2.52
N LEU A 49 -16.62 -11.96 -2.44
CA LEU A 49 -16.59 -11.05 -3.59
C LEU A 49 -15.20 -10.98 -4.24
N ARG A 50 -14.13 -10.92 -3.43
CA ARG A 50 -12.75 -10.94 -3.95
C ARG A 50 -12.43 -12.24 -4.70
N LYS A 51 -12.94 -13.39 -4.25
CA LYS A 51 -12.74 -14.68 -4.95
C LYS A 51 -13.36 -14.70 -6.34
N VAL A 52 -14.46 -13.97 -6.55
CA VAL A 52 -15.09 -13.82 -7.87
C VAL A 52 -14.58 -12.60 -8.63
N GLY A 53 -13.51 -11.95 -8.16
CA GLY A 53 -12.88 -10.80 -8.82
C GLY A 53 -13.62 -9.48 -8.63
N TYR A 54 -14.55 -9.35 -7.70
CA TYR A 54 -15.29 -8.11 -7.45
C TYR A 54 -14.79 -7.38 -6.21
N ALA A 55 -14.51 -6.07 -6.31
CA ALA A 55 -14.18 -5.22 -5.17
C ALA A 55 -15.35 -4.30 -4.76
N TRP A 56 -15.83 -4.44 -3.53
CA TRP A 56 -16.92 -3.61 -3.02
C TRP A 56 -16.41 -2.24 -2.55
N ASP A 57 -17.00 -1.17 -3.08
CA ASP A 57 -16.79 0.21 -2.62
C ASP A 57 -17.62 0.48 -1.35
N ALA A 58 -17.06 0.15 -0.19
CA ALA A 58 -17.75 0.27 1.11
C ALA A 58 -17.85 1.71 1.63
N VAL A 59 -17.02 2.63 1.12
CA VAL A 59 -16.94 4.02 1.60
C VAL A 59 -17.48 5.05 0.59
N GLY A 60 -17.97 4.59 -0.56
CA GLY A 60 -18.50 5.46 -1.59
C GLY A 60 -17.42 6.30 -2.29
N ALA A 61 -16.21 5.75 -2.42
CA ALA A 61 -15.06 6.39 -3.05
C ALA A 61 -15.38 6.89 -4.47
N ASN A 62 -16.20 6.15 -5.22
CA ASN A 62 -16.62 6.55 -6.56
C ASN A 62 -17.42 7.87 -6.55
N GLN A 63 -18.38 8.03 -5.64
CA GLN A 63 -19.16 9.26 -5.55
C GLN A 63 -18.33 10.41 -4.96
N ALA A 64 -17.46 10.12 -3.99
CA ALA A 64 -16.55 11.11 -3.42
C ALA A 64 -15.59 11.68 -4.49
N LEU A 65 -15.02 10.82 -5.34
CA LEU A 65 -14.21 11.23 -6.49
C LEU A 65 -14.98 12.17 -7.43
N LEU A 66 -16.20 11.82 -7.83
CA LEU A 66 -17.00 12.64 -8.74
C LEU A 66 -17.33 14.01 -8.14
N ARG A 67 -17.68 14.06 -6.85
CA ARG A 67 -17.92 15.32 -6.13
C ARG A 67 -16.66 16.18 -6.09
N ALA A 68 -15.53 15.60 -5.66
CA ALA A 68 -14.26 16.30 -5.58
C ALA A 68 -13.85 16.87 -6.95
N VAL A 69 -13.98 16.09 -8.03
CA VAL A 69 -13.66 16.54 -9.39
C VAL A 69 -14.58 17.66 -9.86
N ALA A 70 -15.89 17.55 -9.63
CA ALA A 70 -16.85 18.57 -10.04
C ALA A 70 -16.63 19.91 -9.35
N GLU A 71 -16.34 19.87 -8.04
CA GLU A 71 -16.09 21.06 -7.22
C GLU A 71 -14.74 21.71 -7.53
N HIS A 72 -13.70 20.89 -7.63
CA HIS A 72 -12.32 21.38 -7.63
C HIS A 72 -11.73 21.51 -9.03
N LYS A 73 -12.29 20.84 -10.05
CA LYS A 73 -11.78 20.84 -11.44
C LYS A 73 -10.25 20.61 -11.49
N PRO A 74 -9.75 19.45 -11.05
CA PRO A 74 -8.32 19.20 -10.92
C PRO A 74 -7.63 19.01 -12.28
N ASP A 75 -6.31 19.25 -12.30
CA ASP A 75 -5.44 18.91 -13.43
C ASP A 75 -5.17 17.40 -13.48
N VAL A 76 -5.09 16.77 -12.30
CA VAL A 76 -4.76 15.35 -12.12
C VAL A 76 -5.73 14.69 -11.14
N VAL A 77 -6.22 13.52 -11.49
CA VAL A 77 -6.80 12.56 -10.55
C VAL A 77 -5.81 11.42 -10.35
N TRP A 78 -5.27 11.33 -9.14
CA TRP A 78 -4.33 10.30 -8.72
C TRP A 78 -5.07 9.23 -7.93
N ILE A 79 -5.00 7.97 -8.35
CA ILE A 79 -5.69 6.84 -7.71
C ILE A 79 -4.66 5.79 -7.31
N ASP A 80 -4.47 5.60 -6.01
CA ASP A 80 -3.68 4.50 -5.49
C ASP A 80 -4.48 3.21 -5.47
N LYS A 81 -3.90 2.15 -6.04
CA LYS A 81 -4.41 0.76 -6.11
C LYS A 81 -5.75 0.61 -6.84
N GLY A 82 -6.79 1.33 -6.42
CA GLY A 82 -7.97 1.64 -7.24
C GLY A 82 -8.92 0.47 -7.52
N LEU A 83 -8.88 -0.63 -6.76
CA LEU A 83 -9.66 -1.84 -7.07
C LEU A 83 -11.17 -1.64 -7.05
N THR A 84 -11.66 -0.67 -6.29
CA THR A 84 -13.10 -0.37 -6.16
C THR A 84 -13.58 0.70 -7.15
N ILE A 85 -12.66 1.36 -7.88
CA ILE A 85 -13.01 2.45 -8.79
C ILE A 85 -13.58 1.89 -10.09
N LEU A 86 -14.79 2.35 -10.43
CA LEU A 86 -15.53 1.83 -11.56
C LEU A 86 -15.10 2.51 -12.87
N PRO A 87 -15.10 1.78 -14.00
CA PRO A 87 -14.83 2.36 -15.31
C PRO A 87 -15.75 3.54 -15.66
N ARG A 88 -17.03 3.45 -15.26
CA ARG A 88 -18.01 4.54 -15.44
C ARG A 88 -17.62 5.81 -14.69
N THR A 89 -17.00 5.66 -13.52
CA THR A 89 -16.49 6.79 -12.71
C THR A 89 -15.35 7.47 -13.44
N LEU A 90 -14.36 6.72 -13.92
CA LEU A 90 -13.23 7.26 -14.70
C LEU A 90 -13.70 8.00 -15.96
N ARG A 91 -14.66 7.45 -16.70
CA ARG A 91 -15.27 8.14 -17.86
C ARG A 91 -15.99 9.42 -17.45
N ARG A 92 -16.76 9.39 -16.36
CA ARG A 92 -17.49 10.55 -15.87
C ARG A 92 -16.55 11.66 -15.38
N ILE A 93 -15.42 11.31 -14.76
CA ILE A 93 -14.38 12.28 -14.38
C ILE A 93 -13.90 13.07 -15.60
N ARG A 94 -13.61 12.40 -16.73
CA ARG A 94 -13.19 13.08 -17.97
C ARG A 94 -14.27 14.00 -18.55
N GLN A 95 -15.55 13.65 -18.38
CA GLN A 95 -16.66 14.51 -18.80
C GLN A 95 -16.80 15.76 -17.91
N LEU A 96 -16.52 15.62 -16.61
CA LEU A 96 -16.63 16.72 -15.64
C LEU A 96 -15.44 17.68 -15.71
N ALA A 97 -14.24 17.15 -15.96
CA ALA A 97 -13.00 17.89 -16.05
C ALA A 97 -12.29 17.56 -17.38
N GLY A 98 -12.64 18.30 -18.44
CA GLY A 98 -11.99 18.17 -19.73
C GLY A 98 -10.48 18.47 -19.61
N GLY A 99 -9.65 17.56 -20.12
CA GLY A 99 -8.18 17.67 -20.06
C GLY A 99 -7.53 17.08 -18.80
N VAL A 100 -8.31 16.59 -17.83
CA VAL A 100 -7.78 15.93 -16.63
C VAL A 100 -6.93 14.71 -16.98
N ARG A 101 -5.80 14.55 -16.28
CA ARG A 101 -4.96 13.36 -16.35
C ARG A 101 -5.35 12.36 -15.27
N LEU A 102 -5.60 11.11 -15.67
CA LEU A 102 -5.90 10.01 -14.78
C LEU A 102 -4.63 9.20 -14.55
N VAL A 103 -4.13 9.21 -13.32
CA VAL A 103 -2.94 8.46 -12.90
C VAL A 103 -3.36 7.35 -11.96
N HIS A 104 -2.92 6.13 -12.25
CA HIS A 104 -2.96 5.00 -11.33
C HIS A 104 -1.57 4.78 -10.74
N TYR A 105 -1.47 4.52 -9.45
CA TYR A 105 -0.21 4.17 -8.79
C TYR A 105 -0.41 2.92 -7.94
N SER A 106 0.54 1.99 -7.98
CA SER A 106 0.60 0.90 -7.00
C SER A 106 2.02 0.36 -6.83
N PRO A 107 2.48 0.15 -5.58
CA PRO A 107 3.71 -0.58 -5.32
C PRO A 107 3.51 -2.11 -5.31
N ASP A 108 2.27 -2.59 -5.47
CA ASP A 108 1.95 -4.01 -5.49
C ASP A 108 2.16 -4.63 -6.87
N ASP A 109 2.25 -5.96 -6.92
CA ASP A 109 2.14 -6.70 -8.19
C ASP A 109 0.69 -6.64 -8.71
N MET A 110 0.43 -5.66 -9.58
CA MET A 110 -0.92 -5.42 -10.13
C MET A 110 -1.28 -6.34 -11.31
N ALA A 111 -0.32 -7.07 -11.86
CA ALA A 111 -0.58 -8.15 -12.82
C ALA A 111 -1.02 -9.44 -12.10
N GLY A 112 -0.64 -9.60 -10.82
CA GLY A 112 -1.11 -10.67 -9.97
C GLY A 112 -2.63 -10.64 -9.74
N LYS A 113 -3.32 -11.76 -10.01
CA LYS A 113 -4.79 -11.89 -9.86
C LYS A 113 -5.33 -11.49 -8.48
N HIS A 114 -4.51 -11.63 -7.43
CA HIS A 114 -4.88 -11.28 -6.06
C HIS A 114 -4.97 -9.77 -5.82
N ASN A 115 -4.35 -8.95 -6.67
CA ASN A 115 -4.43 -7.49 -6.69
C ASN A 115 -5.27 -6.97 -7.86
N GLN A 116 -6.21 -7.78 -8.36
CA GLN A 116 -7.08 -7.39 -9.46
C GLN A 116 -8.55 -7.45 -9.06
N SER A 117 -9.36 -6.68 -9.78
CA SER A 117 -10.81 -6.77 -9.78
C SER A 117 -11.33 -6.54 -11.20
N TRP A 118 -12.53 -6.99 -11.51
CA TRP A 118 -13.21 -6.70 -12.78
C TRP A 118 -13.30 -5.20 -13.02
N GLN A 119 -13.56 -4.43 -11.95
CA GLN A 119 -13.61 -2.98 -11.97
C GLN A 119 -12.28 -2.38 -12.44
N TYR A 120 -11.17 -2.82 -11.82
CA TYR A 120 -9.83 -2.37 -12.17
C TYR A 120 -9.46 -2.76 -13.59
N LEU A 121 -9.62 -4.03 -13.98
CA LEU A 121 -9.27 -4.52 -15.30
C LEU A 121 -10.05 -3.81 -16.41
N ALA A 122 -11.36 -3.60 -16.22
CA ALA A 122 -12.18 -2.84 -17.18
C ALA A 122 -11.86 -1.34 -17.20
N GLY A 123 -11.25 -0.81 -16.13
CA GLY A 123 -10.84 0.59 -15.99
C GLY A 123 -9.41 0.85 -16.44
N LEU A 124 -8.58 -0.19 -16.52
CA LEU A 124 -7.15 -0.12 -16.84
C LEU A 124 -6.87 0.71 -18.11
N PRO A 125 -7.58 0.52 -19.23
CA PRO A 125 -7.32 1.30 -20.46
C PRO A 125 -7.86 2.73 -20.39
N LEU A 126 -8.42 3.19 -19.26
CA LEU A 126 -8.94 4.55 -19.10
C LEU A 126 -7.97 5.48 -18.40
N TYR A 127 -6.97 4.95 -17.69
CA TYR A 127 -5.88 5.73 -17.12
C TYR A 127 -4.94 6.22 -18.23
N ASP A 128 -4.39 7.42 -18.04
CA ASP A 128 -3.36 7.97 -18.92
C ASP A 128 -1.99 7.38 -18.59
N LEU A 129 -1.75 7.07 -17.31
CA LEU A 129 -0.49 6.51 -16.82
C LEU A 129 -0.74 5.54 -15.67
N HIS A 130 -0.12 4.36 -15.75
CA HIS A 130 0.06 3.45 -14.62
C HIS A 130 1.49 3.58 -14.08
N VAL A 131 1.63 3.81 -12.79
CA VAL A 131 2.93 3.89 -12.12
C VAL A 131 3.11 2.67 -11.25
N THR A 132 4.24 1.96 -11.41
CA THR A 132 4.57 0.76 -10.65
C THR A 132 5.99 0.81 -10.09
N THR A 133 6.22 0.14 -8.96
CA THR A 133 7.57 -0.09 -8.42
C THR A 133 8.15 -1.46 -8.77
N LYS A 134 7.48 -2.21 -9.65
CA LYS A 134 7.90 -3.53 -10.11
C LYS A 134 8.27 -3.46 -11.58
N SER A 135 9.56 -3.58 -11.89
CA SER A 135 10.06 -3.53 -13.27
C SER A 135 9.41 -4.61 -14.16
N PHE A 136 9.17 -5.80 -13.62
CA PHE A 136 8.47 -6.89 -14.32
C PHE A 136 7.00 -6.59 -14.61
N ASN A 137 6.33 -5.74 -13.82
CA ASN A 137 4.95 -5.34 -14.13
C ASN A 137 4.84 -4.44 -15.36
N VAL A 138 5.93 -3.80 -15.83
CA VAL A 138 5.86 -2.92 -17.00
C VAL A 138 5.34 -3.65 -18.24
N PRO A 139 5.97 -4.74 -18.72
CA PRO A 139 5.43 -5.49 -19.85
C PRO A 139 4.08 -6.15 -19.55
N GLU A 140 3.86 -6.62 -18.32
CA GLU A 140 2.62 -7.30 -17.95
C GLU A 140 1.40 -6.36 -17.97
N LEU A 141 1.52 -5.17 -17.38
CA LEU A 141 0.46 -4.16 -17.36
C LEU A 141 0.12 -3.68 -18.78
N LEU A 142 1.14 -3.47 -19.62
CA LEU A 142 0.93 -3.17 -21.04
C LEU A 142 0.17 -4.30 -21.74
N ALA A 143 0.56 -5.55 -21.51
CA ALA A 143 -0.08 -6.72 -22.11
C ALA A 143 -1.56 -6.89 -21.71
N ILE A 144 -1.94 -6.48 -20.50
CA ILE A 144 -3.34 -6.55 -20.03
C ILE A 144 -4.15 -5.27 -20.32
N GLY A 145 -3.58 -4.29 -21.03
CA GLY A 145 -4.32 -3.16 -21.61
C GLY A 145 -4.04 -1.77 -21.02
N ALA A 146 -2.99 -1.62 -20.19
CA ALA A 146 -2.55 -0.30 -19.76
C ALA A 146 -2.02 0.50 -20.96
N ARG A 147 -2.37 1.79 -21.05
CA ARG A 147 -1.94 2.65 -22.18
C ARG A 147 -0.46 3.01 -22.10
N GLN A 148 -0.02 3.37 -20.91
CA GLN A 148 1.35 3.74 -20.60
C GLN A 148 1.66 3.25 -19.19
N VAL A 149 2.90 2.79 -19.00
CA VAL A 149 3.39 2.32 -17.72
C VAL A 149 4.72 2.98 -17.43
N LEU A 150 4.85 3.59 -16.26
CA LEU A 150 6.08 4.17 -15.75
C LEU A 150 6.56 3.34 -14.57
N PHE A 151 7.76 2.78 -14.69
CA PHE A 151 8.48 2.23 -13.57
C PHE A 151 9.13 3.35 -12.76
N VAL A 152 9.02 3.27 -11.44
CA VAL A 152 9.75 4.12 -10.49
C VAL A 152 10.38 3.24 -9.42
N ASP A 153 11.52 3.66 -8.88
CA ASP A 153 12.15 2.93 -7.78
C ASP A 153 11.32 2.98 -6.49
N ASN A 154 11.60 2.05 -5.59
CA ASN A 154 11.03 2.10 -4.25
C ASN A 154 11.49 3.38 -3.54
N ALA A 155 10.55 4.01 -2.84
CA ALA A 155 10.79 5.24 -2.10
C ALA A 155 10.38 5.08 -0.64
N TYR A 156 10.87 5.98 0.20
CA TYR A 156 10.50 6.08 1.61
C TYR A 156 9.99 7.49 1.93
N CYS A 157 9.28 7.64 3.05
CA CYS A 157 8.83 8.95 3.51
C CYS A 157 9.88 9.57 4.44
N PRO A 158 10.54 10.70 4.09
CA PRO A 158 11.61 11.28 4.89
C PRO A 158 11.12 11.95 6.19
N SER A 159 9.82 12.25 6.32
CA SER A 159 9.28 12.73 7.61
C SER A 159 9.17 11.60 8.65
N THR A 160 9.07 10.36 8.18
CA THR A 160 8.99 9.15 9.01
C THR A 160 10.37 8.50 9.15
N HIS A 161 11.05 8.24 8.03
CA HIS A 161 12.36 7.61 8.00
C HIS A 161 13.42 8.70 8.04
N ARG A 162 13.71 9.17 9.25
CA ARG A 162 14.71 10.18 9.55
C ARG A 162 15.51 9.77 10.78
N PRO A 163 16.73 10.30 10.94
CA PRO A 163 17.42 10.20 12.21
C PRO A 163 16.54 10.76 13.34
N VAL A 164 16.46 10.01 14.43
CA VAL A 164 15.81 10.39 15.69
C VAL A 164 16.83 10.23 16.81
N SER A 165 16.72 11.06 17.86
CA SER A 165 17.47 10.83 19.09
C SER A 165 16.88 9.61 19.78
N VAL A 166 17.72 8.65 20.14
CA VAL A 166 17.32 7.42 20.83
C VAL A 166 17.93 7.44 22.22
N SER A 167 17.09 7.35 23.24
CA SER A 167 17.49 7.25 24.64
C SER A 167 18.10 5.87 24.94
N ASP A 168 18.85 5.78 26.05
CA ASP A 168 19.39 4.49 26.51
C ASP A 168 18.28 3.49 26.84
N GLU A 169 17.13 3.97 27.32
CA GLU A 169 15.94 3.17 27.59
C GLU A 169 15.35 2.58 26.30
N GLU A 170 15.14 3.39 25.27
CA GLU A 170 14.65 2.91 23.96
C GLU A 170 15.66 1.97 23.29
N ARG A 171 16.95 2.26 23.40
CA ARG A 171 18.01 1.39 22.87
C ARG A 171 18.00 0.02 23.54
N LEU A 172 17.72 -0.05 24.85
CA LEU A 172 17.56 -1.30 25.57
C LEU A 172 16.24 -2.00 25.23
N ALA A 173 15.14 -1.23 25.15
CA ALA A 173 13.80 -1.74 24.95
C ALA A 173 13.56 -2.26 23.52
N LEU A 174 14.09 -1.57 22.50
CA LEU A 174 13.79 -1.80 21.07
C LEU A 174 15.01 -2.31 20.28
N GLY A 175 16.21 -1.94 20.73
CA GLY A 175 17.44 -2.23 20.03
C GLY A 175 17.86 -3.70 20.02
N GLY A 176 18.93 -3.96 19.27
CA GLY A 176 19.59 -5.24 19.11
C GLY A 176 20.65 -5.15 18.00
N PRO A 177 21.60 -6.10 17.93
CA PRO A 177 22.62 -6.10 16.88
C PRO A 177 22.02 -6.17 15.47
N VAL A 178 20.97 -6.99 15.29
CA VAL A 178 20.18 -7.09 14.06
C VAL A 178 18.70 -7.06 14.39
N GLY A 179 17.97 -6.14 13.77
CA GLY A 179 16.51 -6.03 13.87
C GLY A 179 15.84 -6.36 12.54
N PHE A 180 14.76 -7.14 12.57
CA PHE A 180 13.90 -7.39 11.42
C PHE A 180 12.46 -6.98 11.76
N ILE A 181 11.86 -6.13 10.93
CA ILE A 181 10.47 -5.69 11.07
C ILE A 181 9.70 -6.15 9.84
N GLY A 182 8.70 -7.01 10.02
CA GLY A 182 7.85 -7.44 8.90
C GLY A 182 6.97 -8.64 9.18
N ALA A 183 5.98 -8.83 8.31
CA ALA A 183 5.09 -9.99 8.36
C ALA A 183 5.86 -11.31 8.15
N PHE A 184 5.32 -12.38 8.75
CA PHE A 184 5.91 -13.71 8.63
C PHE A 184 5.81 -14.24 7.20
N GLU A 185 6.97 -14.62 6.66
CA GLU A 185 7.12 -15.43 5.47
C GLU A 185 8.20 -16.48 5.76
N LYS A 186 8.01 -17.71 5.27
CA LYS A 186 8.87 -18.84 5.62
C LYS A 186 10.32 -18.56 5.23
N GLU A 187 10.54 -18.02 4.05
CA GLU A 187 11.84 -17.69 3.48
C GLU A 187 12.56 -16.62 4.32
N ARG A 188 11.81 -15.62 4.80
CA ARG A 188 12.34 -14.59 5.72
C ARG A 188 12.73 -15.21 7.05
N ALA A 189 11.90 -16.10 7.58
CA ALA A 189 12.17 -16.79 8.83
C ALA A 189 13.40 -17.70 8.73
N GLU A 190 13.58 -18.42 7.62
CA GLU A 190 14.76 -19.23 7.34
C GLU A 190 16.03 -18.37 7.24
N ALA A 191 15.96 -17.19 6.61
CA ALA A 191 17.08 -16.26 6.58
C ALA A 191 17.47 -15.75 7.98
N MET A 192 16.49 -15.39 8.81
CA MET A 192 16.75 -14.97 10.20
C MET A 192 17.29 -16.12 11.05
N LEU A 193 16.81 -17.34 10.82
CA LEU A 193 17.32 -18.55 11.47
C LEU A 193 18.78 -18.81 11.14
N PHE A 194 19.12 -18.64 9.86
CA PHE A 194 20.48 -18.82 9.37
C PHE A 194 21.44 -17.88 10.09
N LEU A 195 21.09 -16.60 10.22
CA LEU A 195 21.90 -15.63 10.98
C LEU A 195 22.06 -16.06 12.45
N ALA A 196 20.96 -16.41 13.12
CA ALA A 196 20.97 -16.83 14.52
C ALA A 196 21.83 -18.07 14.77
N ARG A 197 21.76 -19.08 13.88
CA ARG A 197 22.59 -20.30 13.94
C ARG A 197 24.07 -20.01 13.74
N ASN A 198 24.41 -18.94 13.05
CA ASN A 198 25.79 -18.49 12.83
C ASN A 198 26.25 -17.44 13.87
N GLY A 199 25.60 -17.40 15.04
CA GLY A 199 26.05 -16.56 16.16
C GLY A 199 25.61 -15.10 16.11
N VAL A 200 24.80 -14.70 15.13
CA VAL A 200 24.31 -13.31 15.02
C VAL A 200 23.02 -13.16 15.82
N PRO A 201 22.96 -12.31 16.86
CA PRO A 201 21.72 -12.08 17.59
C PRO A 201 20.71 -11.30 16.74
N VAL A 202 19.57 -11.91 16.47
CA VAL A 202 18.49 -11.35 15.65
C VAL A 202 17.25 -11.14 16.51
N ARG A 203 16.69 -9.94 16.42
CA ARG A 203 15.42 -9.56 17.04
C ARG A 203 14.37 -9.28 15.97
N ILE A 204 13.22 -9.95 16.05
CA ILE A 204 12.14 -9.86 15.07
C ILE A 204 10.94 -9.17 15.70
N TRP A 205 10.46 -8.12 15.03
CA TRP A 205 9.24 -7.40 15.33
C TRP A 205 8.20 -7.71 14.25
N GLY A 206 7.34 -8.67 14.56
CA GLY A 206 6.51 -9.32 13.54
C GLY A 206 5.10 -9.67 14.02
N GLY A 207 4.56 -8.94 14.99
CA GLY A 207 3.30 -9.26 15.70
C GLY A 207 2.02 -9.36 14.85
N TRP A 208 2.12 -9.33 13.51
CA TRP A 208 1.00 -9.56 12.60
C TRP A 208 0.66 -11.05 12.54
N GLY A 209 -0.27 -11.47 13.40
CA GLY A 209 -0.76 -12.84 13.47
C GLY A 209 0.17 -13.80 14.22
N LYS A 210 -0.02 -15.11 14.01
CA LYS A 210 0.67 -16.16 14.78
C LYS A 210 1.88 -16.79 14.07
N GLY A 211 2.19 -16.34 12.84
CA GLY A 211 3.17 -17.00 11.97
C GLY A 211 4.57 -17.07 12.59
N TRP A 212 5.10 -15.92 13.00
CA TRP A 212 6.42 -15.84 13.63
C TRP A 212 6.51 -16.63 14.94
N GLN A 213 5.50 -16.51 15.82
CA GLN A 213 5.46 -17.21 17.10
C GLN A 213 5.43 -18.74 16.91
N ALA A 214 4.49 -19.24 16.11
CA ALA A 214 4.34 -20.67 15.85
C ALA A 214 5.57 -21.26 15.16
N TRP A 215 6.24 -20.48 14.30
CA TRP A 215 7.46 -20.90 13.66
C TRP A 215 8.64 -20.95 14.65
N ALA A 216 8.78 -19.93 15.52
CA ALA A 216 9.86 -19.85 16.50
C ALA A 216 9.77 -20.93 17.59
N GLU A 217 8.56 -21.33 18.00
CA GLU A 217 8.34 -22.45 18.93
C GLU A 217 8.98 -23.76 18.43
N ARG A 218 9.00 -23.96 17.11
CA ARG A 218 9.58 -25.15 16.46
C ARG A 218 11.06 -25.01 16.13
N HIS A 219 11.59 -23.80 16.16
CA HIS A 219 12.96 -23.47 15.74
C HIS A 219 13.70 -22.68 16.83
N LYS A 220 13.59 -23.13 18.09
CA LYS A 220 14.24 -22.48 19.22
C LYS A 220 15.74 -22.31 18.96
N GLN A 221 16.22 -21.08 19.07
CA GLN A 221 17.63 -20.72 18.94
C GLN A 221 17.95 -19.61 19.95
N PRO A 222 19.06 -19.69 20.70
CA PRO A 222 19.41 -18.68 21.70
C PRO A 222 19.58 -17.26 21.12
N ASN A 223 20.07 -17.18 19.88
CA ASN A 223 20.32 -15.91 19.19
C ASN A 223 19.11 -15.39 18.40
N LEU A 224 17.92 -16.00 18.55
CA LEU A 224 16.72 -15.60 17.84
C LEU A 224 15.63 -15.20 18.82
N ARG A 225 15.26 -13.92 18.83
CA ARG A 225 14.19 -13.38 19.67
C ARG A 225 13.06 -12.89 18.79
N VAL A 226 11.89 -13.49 18.93
CA VAL A 226 10.66 -13.06 18.26
C VAL A 226 9.78 -12.32 19.26
N GLU A 227 9.53 -11.04 18.99
CA GLU A 227 8.66 -10.21 19.81
C GLU A 227 7.19 -10.47 19.48
N VAL A 228 6.35 -10.40 20.52
CA VAL A 228 4.90 -10.54 20.37
C VAL A 228 4.29 -9.32 19.70
N SER A 229 4.83 -8.14 20.00
CA SER A 229 4.31 -6.88 19.48
C SER A 229 4.83 -6.58 18.08
N ALA A 230 3.98 -5.96 17.28
CA ALA A 230 4.42 -5.22 16.09
C ALA A 230 4.78 -3.79 16.53
N LEU A 231 5.73 -3.18 15.82
CA LEU A 231 6.09 -1.77 16.00
C LEU A 231 5.25 -0.91 15.07
N TRP A 232 4.83 0.27 15.54
CA TRP A 232 4.01 1.22 14.80
C TRP A 232 4.44 2.65 15.07
N GLY A 233 4.46 3.48 14.03
CA GLY A 233 4.77 4.90 14.21
C GLY A 233 6.18 5.13 14.74
N ASP A 234 6.28 5.88 15.84
CA ASP A 234 7.55 6.19 16.51
C ASP A 234 7.87 5.19 17.65
N ASP A 235 7.16 4.05 17.72
CA ASP A 235 7.45 2.93 18.63
C ASP A 235 8.72 2.14 18.27
#